data_AF-A0A7N2MT35-F1
#
_entry.id   AF-A0A7N2MT35-F1
#
_cell.length_a   1.000
_cell.length_b   1.000
_cell.length_c   1.000
_cell.angle_alpha   90.00
_cell.angle_beta   90.00
_cell.angle_gamma   90.00
#
_symmetry.space_group_name_H-M   'P 1'
#
loop_
_entity.id
_entity.type
_entity.pdbx_description
1 polymer ?
#
loop_
_entity_poly.entity_id
_entity_poly.type
_entity_poly.pdbx_seq_one_letter_code
_entity_poly.pdbx_strand_id
1 'polypeptide(L)'
;MESDEDEVMQRVPLSERPEWSDVTPVPQDDGPNPVVPIDYKPDFVETMDYFRAIYVADERSSRALNLTAEAISFNPGNYTVWHFRRLVLEALDIDLQVELDFIDNIAKNNSKNYQIWHHRRWVAEKLGTDAADKELEFTKKILSADAKHYHAWSHRQWVLLALGGWEDELDYCRELLEEDIFNNSAWNQRYFVITRSPLLGGLEAMRESEVSYTVEAILAHPENESPWRYLRGLYKGDTQSWVNDHQVSLLCLRVLNTKSNFVFALSTLLDLLCHGLQPSQEAKDVVAALEMSGTVEPDSDLAKSVCFILEHVDPIRANYWRWRKSKLPHAT
;
A
#
# COMPACT_ATOMS: atom_id res chain seq x y z
N MET A 1 -0.73 34.57 17.41
CA MET A 1 0.50 35.26 17.81
C MET A 1 1.29 34.29 18.64
N GLU A 2 2.12 33.50 17.97
CA GLU A 2 3.38 32.96 18.46
C GLU A 2 4.16 32.68 17.18
N SER A 3 5.26 33.41 17.04
CA SER A 3 6.09 33.54 15.87
C SER A 3 7.19 32.49 15.92
N ASP A 4 7.02 31.41 15.17
CA ASP A 4 8.16 30.58 14.77
C ASP A 4 8.82 31.24 13.56
N GLU A 5 9.51 32.35 13.83
CA GLU A 5 10.58 32.81 12.96
C GLU A 5 11.71 31.79 13.11
N ASP A 6 11.73 30.79 12.23
CA ASP A 6 12.94 30.02 11.96
C ASP A 6 14.03 31.05 11.63
N GLU A 7 14.92 31.31 12.58
CA GLU A 7 16.19 31.98 12.32
C GLU A 7 16.86 31.19 11.20
N VAL A 8 16.80 31.70 9.97
CA VAL A 8 17.51 31.15 8.83
C VAL A 8 18.99 31.35 9.14
N MET A 9 19.60 30.39 9.84
CA MET A 9 21.03 30.36 10.03
C MET A 9 21.67 30.48 8.66
N GLN A 10 22.39 31.58 8.46
CA GLN A 10 22.98 31.91 7.18
C GLN A 10 23.99 30.80 6.82
N ARG A 11 23.67 30.01 5.78
CA ARG A 11 24.54 28.94 5.28
C ARG A 11 25.91 29.54 4.92
N VAL A 12 26.97 29.05 5.56
CA VAL A 12 28.35 29.38 5.18
C VAL A 12 28.74 28.50 3.98
N PRO A 13 29.19 29.07 2.84
CA PRO A 13 29.66 28.30 1.68
C PRO A 13 30.75 27.28 2.06
N LEU A 14 30.76 26.10 1.44
CA LEU A 14 31.79 25.07 1.71
C LEU A 14 33.20 25.58 1.40
N SER A 15 33.34 26.42 0.38
CA SER A 15 34.60 27.07 0.01
C SER A 15 35.18 28.03 1.06
N GLU A 16 34.35 28.51 2.00
CA GLU A 16 34.75 29.40 3.09
C GLU A 16 34.99 28.66 4.41
N ARG A 17 34.63 27.36 4.48
CA ARG A 17 34.78 26.53 5.67
C ARG A 17 36.24 26.01 5.76
N PRO A 18 37.01 26.32 6.82
CA PRO A 18 38.42 25.91 6.92
C PRO A 18 38.66 24.41 6.77
N GLU A 19 37.72 23.59 7.26
CA GLU A 19 37.76 22.13 7.17
C GLU A 19 37.53 21.55 5.77
N TRP A 20 37.31 22.40 4.75
CA TRP A 20 37.19 22.03 3.34
C TRP A 20 38.32 22.59 2.47
N SER A 21 39.30 23.29 3.06
CA SER A 21 40.39 23.96 2.34
C SER A 21 41.36 23.02 1.62
N ASP A 22 41.41 21.74 2.01
CA ASP A 22 42.19 20.68 1.38
C ASP A 22 41.45 19.97 0.22
N VAL A 23 40.16 20.24 0.04
CA VAL A 23 39.34 19.59 -0.99
C VAL A 23 39.20 20.49 -2.21
N THR A 24 39.60 19.98 -3.37
CA THR A 24 39.32 20.66 -4.65
C THR A 24 37.96 20.18 -5.18
N PRO A 25 36.96 21.07 -5.34
CA PRO A 25 35.64 20.70 -5.86
C PRO A 25 35.73 20.14 -7.29
N VAL A 26 34.87 19.16 -7.60
CA VAL A 26 34.82 18.51 -8.93
C VAL A 26 33.52 18.91 -9.63
N PRO A 27 33.58 19.76 -10.69
CA PRO A 27 32.39 20.17 -11.44
C PRO A 27 31.64 19.00 -12.08
N GLN A 28 30.34 19.18 -12.31
CA GLN A 28 29.58 18.27 -13.17
C GLN A 28 30.04 18.40 -14.63
N ASP A 29 30.32 17.27 -15.28
CA ASP A 29 30.65 17.23 -16.71
C ASP A 29 29.42 16.75 -17.51
N ASP A 30 28.62 17.70 -18.01
CA ASP A 30 27.49 17.43 -18.92
C ASP A 30 27.92 17.44 -20.41
N GLY A 31 29.22 17.49 -20.67
CA GLY A 31 29.80 17.57 -22.01
C GLY A 31 29.65 18.95 -22.69
N PRO A 32 30.18 19.09 -23.92
CA PRO A 32 30.20 20.37 -24.63
C PRO A 32 28.84 20.83 -25.15
N ASN A 33 27.86 19.94 -25.25
CA ASN A 33 26.50 20.22 -25.74
C ASN A 33 25.48 19.52 -24.82
N PRO A 34 25.21 20.07 -23.63
CA PRO A 34 24.39 19.40 -22.63
C PRO A 34 22.94 19.25 -23.11
N VAL A 35 22.34 18.10 -22.83
CA VAL A 35 20.91 17.85 -23.01
C VAL A 35 20.23 17.87 -21.64
N VAL A 36 19.05 18.47 -21.57
CA VAL A 36 18.31 18.71 -20.30
C VAL A 36 19.15 19.36 -19.17
N PRO A 37 19.98 20.38 -19.45
CA PRO A 37 20.72 21.07 -18.40
C PRO A 37 19.76 21.72 -17.41
N ILE A 38 20.07 21.61 -16.13
CA ILE A 38 19.32 22.25 -15.07
C ILE A 38 20.06 23.52 -14.66
N ASP A 39 19.35 24.64 -14.62
CA ASP A 39 19.86 25.91 -14.09
C ASP A 39 19.89 25.86 -12.56
N TYR A 40 20.94 25.23 -12.02
CA TYR A 40 21.10 25.01 -10.59
C TYR A 40 21.41 26.32 -9.85
N LYS A 41 20.91 26.43 -8.61
CA LYS A 41 21.36 27.50 -7.70
C LYS A 41 22.84 27.32 -7.32
N PRO A 42 23.58 28.40 -7.03
CA PRO A 42 25.01 28.31 -6.71
C PRO A 42 25.36 27.41 -5.51
N ASP A 43 24.51 27.39 -4.49
CA ASP A 43 24.66 26.54 -3.30
C ASP A 43 24.50 25.04 -3.60
N PHE A 44 23.58 24.70 -4.50
CA PHE A 44 23.44 23.35 -5.03
C PHE A 44 24.68 22.92 -5.81
N VAL A 45 25.16 23.77 -6.72
CA VAL A 45 26.37 23.50 -7.52
C VAL A 45 27.56 23.26 -6.60
N GLU A 46 27.82 24.16 -5.66
CA GLU A 46 28.93 24.03 -4.72
C GLU A 46 28.83 22.73 -3.92
N THR A 47 27.67 22.44 -3.32
CA THR A 47 27.47 21.22 -2.52
C THR A 47 27.72 19.95 -3.33
N MET A 48 27.22 19.90 -4.58
CA MET A 48 27.39 18.74 -5.43
C MET A 48 28.81 18.63 -6.01
N ASP A 49 29.51 19.73 -6.22
CA ASP A 49 30.92 19.73 -6.65
C ASP A 49 31.83 19.15 -5.56
N TYR A 50 31.62 19.59 -4.31
CA TYR A 50 32.30 19.02 -3.15
C TYR A 50 31.91 17.56 -2.92
N PHE A 51 30.63 17.20 -3.11
CA PHE A 51 30.19 15.81 -3.00
C PHE A 51 30.91 14.91 -4.02
N ARG A 52 31.00 15.35 -5.28
CA ARG A 52 31.75 14.63 -6.31
C ARG A 52 33.22 14.45 -5.93
N ALA A 53 33.85 15.48 -5.36
CA ALA A 53 35.24 15.41 -4.93
C ALA A 53 35.45 14.33 -3.85
N ILE A 54 34.66 14.34 -2.77
CA ILE A 54 34.80 13.34 -1.70
C ILE A 54 34.38 11.94 -2.14
N TYR A 55 33.40 11.84 -3.04
CA TYR A 55 32.92 10.57 -3.57
C TYR A 55 34.00 9.89 -4.42
N VAL A 56 34.68 10.65 -5.29
CA VAL A 56 35.82 10.14 -6.09
C VAL A 56 37.00 9.73 -5.20
N ALA A 57 37.23 10.45 -4.10
CA ALA A 57 38.27 10.11 -3.14
C ALA A 57 37.92 8.94 -2.20
N ASP A 58 36.67 8.44 -2.22
CA ASP A 58 36.10 7.52 -1.22
C ASP A 58 36.37 7.98 0.24
N GLU A 59 36.24 9.27 0.50
CA GLU A 59 36.53 9.83 1.82
C GLU A 59 35.42 9.50 2.83
N ARG A 60 35.72 8.64 3.80
CA ARG A 60 34.78 8.21 4.85
C ARG A 60 35.05 8.91 6.18
N SER A 61 34.69 10.18 6.24
CA SER A 61 34.94 11.07 7.38
C SER A 61 33.66 11.69 7.95
N SER A 62 33.74 12.28 9.14
CA SER A 62 32.60 13.01 9.73
C SER A 62 32.17 14.21 8.86
N ARG A 63 33.09 14.89 8.18
CA ARG A 63 32.74 15.97 7.25
C ARG A 63 32.03 15.44 6.00
N ALA A 64 32.40 14.26 5.50
CA ALA A 64 31.69 13.59 4.43
C ALA A 64 30.25 13.24 4.84
N LEU A 65 30.05 12.76 6.07
CA LEU A 65 28.71 12.49 6.59
C LEU A 65 27.85 13.76 6.63
N ASN A 66 28.39 14.88 7.11
CA ASN A 66 27.70 16.17 7.13
C ASN A 66 27.39 16.68 5.71
N LEU A 67 28.32 16.53 4.77
CA LEU A 67 28.10 16.93 3.38
C LEU A 67 26.98 16.09 2.73
N THR A 68 26.89 14.79 3.01
CA THR A 68 25.77 13.99 2.50
C THR A 68 24.42 14.46 3.05
N ALA A 69 24.35 14.92 4.30
CA ALA A 69 23.12 15.49 4.87
C ALA A 69 22.72 16.78 4.13
N GLU A 70 23.68 17.64 3.82
CA GLU A 70 23.47 18.87 3.04
C GLU A 70 23.06 18.56 1.59
N ALA A 71 23.69 17.59 0.93
CA ALA A 71 23.30 17.16 -0.42
C ALA A 71 21.89 16.52 -0.45
N ILE A 72 21.51 15.76 0.59
CA ILE A 72 20.17 15.17 0.72
C ILE A 72 19.11 16.25 0.95
N SER A 73 19.40 17.31 1.71
CA SER A 73 18.44 18.39 1.92
C SER A 73 18.12 19.14 0.62
N PHE A 74 19.10 19.25 -0.28
CA PHE A 74 18.89 19.80 -1.61
C PHE A 74 18.16 18.86 -2.57
N ASN A 75 18.52 17.58 -2.60
CA ASN A 75 17.88 16.59 -3.45
C ASN A 75 17.79 15.22 -2.76
N PRO A 76 16.70 14.95 -2.02
CA PRO A 76 16.52 13.68 -1.33
C PRO A 76 16.30 12.52 -2.31
N GLY A 77 16.07 12.79 -3.61
CA GLY A 77 15.96 11.77 -4.65
C GLY A 77 17.31 11.23 -5.15
N ASN A 78 18.44 11.81 -4.75
CA ASN A 78 19.76 11.39 -5.22
C ASN A 78 20.23 10.10 -4.53
N TYR A 79 19.96 8.95 -5.14
CA TYR A 79 20.29 7.63 -4.60
C TYR A 79 21.80 7.39 -4.42
N THR A 80 22.67 8.06 -5.19
CA THR A 80 24.13 7.95 -5.06
C THR A 80 24.60 8.54 -3.74
N VAL A 81 24.03 9.68 -3.33
CA VAL A 81 24.33 10.32 -2.04
C VAL A 81 23.90 9.42 -0.89
N TRP A 82 22.69 8.83 -0.96
CA TRP A 82 22.22 7.89 0.05
C TRP A 82 23.08 6.62 0.15
N HIS A 83 23.53 6.09 -0.99
CA HIS A 83 24.45 4.96 -1.00
C HIS A 83 25.78 5.31 -0.32
N PHE A 84 26.38 6.45 -0.69
CA PHE A 84 27.63 6.89 -0.08
C PHE A 84 27.47 7.17 1.42
N ARG A 85 26.36 7.80 1.83
CA ARG A 85 26.03 8.02 3.24
C ARG A 85 26.05 6.73 4.05
N ARG A 86 25.47 5.63 3.54
CA ARG A 86 25.53 4.31 4.22
C ARG A 86 26.96 3.81 4.39
N LEU A 87 27.81 3.94 3.37
CA LEU A 87 29.21 3.56 3.45
C LEU A 87 29.97 4.37 4.52
N VAL A 88 29.67 5.67 4.61
CA VAL A 88 30.27 6.56 5.62
C VAL A 88 29.77 6.21 7.02
N LEU A 89 28.46 5.98 7.20
CA LEU A 89 27.87 5.56 8.48
C LEU A 89 28.51 4.26 9.00
N GLU A 90 28.69 3.27 8.13
CA GLU A 90 29.35 2.00 8.49
C GLU A 90 30.83 2.19 8.84
N ALA A 91 31.56 3.00 8.07
CA ALA A 91 32.98 3.23 8.31
C ALA A 91 33.26 4.01 9.61
N LEU A 92 32.33 4.87 10.01
CA LEU A 92 32.44 5.67 11.22
C LEU A 92 31.83 5.01 12.46
N ASP A 93 31.16 3.85 12.30
CA ASP A 93 30.45 3.14 13.39
C ASP A 93 29.48 4.07 14.16
N ILE A 94 28.67 4.83 13.41
CA ILE A 94 27.72 5.80 13.98
C ILE A 94 26.57 5.08 14.68
N ASP A 95 26.12 5.63 15.81
CA ASP A 95 24.86 5.22 16.44
C ASP A 95 23.68 5.45 15.50
N LEU A 96 23.15 4.33 15.00
CA LEU A 96 22.04 4.30 14.05
C LEU A 96 20.71 4.82 14.63
N GLN A 97 20.58 4.96 15.95
CA GLN A 97 19.42 5.64 16.54
C GLN A 97 19.38 7.12 16.14
N VAL A 98 20.52 7.79 16.11
CA VAL A 98 20.63 9.20 15.67
C VAL A 98 20.31 9.32 14.18
N GLU A 99 20.62 8.29 13.39
CA GLU A 99 20.29 8.27 11.96
C GLU A 99 18.78 8.15 11.71
N LEU A 100 18.03 7.46 12.58
CA LEU A 100 16.57 7.45 12.51
C LEU A 100 15.97 8.85 12.72
N ASP A 101 16.52 9.65 13.63
CA ASP A 101 16.09 11.03 13.85
C ASP A 101 16.37 11.92 12.62
N PHE A 102 17.52 11.73 11.97
CA PHE A 102 17.84 12.39 10.70
C PHE A 102 16.82 12.03 9.62
N ILE A 103 16.50 10.74 9.45
CA ILE A 103 15.51 10.26 8.49
C ILE A 103 14.14 10.88 8.78
N ASP A 104 13.70 10.90 10.03
CA ASP A 104 12.42 11.47 10.43
C ASP A 104 12.31 12.94 10.05
N ASN A 105 13.39 13.70 10.23
CA ASN A 105 13.41 15.10 9.83
C ASN A 105 13.29 15.30 8.32
N ILE A 106 13.99 14.50 7.51
CA ILE A 106 13.88 14.58 6.04
C ILE A 106 12.51 14.11 5.56
N ALA A 107 11.92 13.08 6.20
CA ALA A 107 10.65 12.48 5.83
C ALA A 107 9.45 13.44 6.00
N LYS A 108 9.50 14.38 6.94
CA LYS A 108 8.42 15.37 7.19
C LYS A 108 7.94 16.07 5.92
N ASN A 109 8.86 16.42 5.02
CA ASN A 109 8.56 17.13 3.78
C ASN A 109 8.70 16.25 2.52
N ASN A 110 9.10 14.97 2.67
CA ASN A 110 9.47 14.09 1.56
C ASN A 110 8.94 12.66 1.73
N SER A 111 7.82 12.48 2.41
CA SER A 111 7.28 11.15 2.77
C SER A 111 7.04 10.22 1.57
N LYS A 112 6.92 10.73 0.34
CA LYS A 112 6.75 9.93 -0.89
C LYS A 112 8.05 9.63 -1.65
N ASN A 113 9.20 9.78 -1.00
CA ASN A 113 10.52 9.54 -1.60
C ASN A 113 11.02 8.10 -1.35
N TYR A 114 11.33 7.36 -2.41
CA TYR A 114 11.79 5.97 -2.32
C TYR A 114 13.09 5.78 -1.52
N GLN A 115 14.05 6.71 -1.67
CA GLN A 115 15.36 6.59 -1.05
C GLN A 115 15.28 6.73 0.48
N ILE A 116 14.39 7.58 0.99
CA ILE A 116 14.14 7.72 2.44
C ILE A 116 13.65 6.40 3.03
N TRP A 117 12.62 5.79 2.43
CA TRP A 117 12.09 4.51 2.92
C TRP A 117 13.10 3.37 2.81
N HIS A 118 13.85 3.32 1.71
CA HIS A 118 14.91 2.33 1.55
C HIS A 118 16.04 2.52 2.58
N HIS A 119 16.43 3.76 2.85
CA HIS A 119 17.46 4.06 3.85
C HIS A 119 16.96 3.75 5.28
N ARG A 120 15.72 4.12 5.61
CA ARG A 120 15.11 3.76 6.89
C ARG A 120 15.06 2.26 7.11
N ARG A 121 14.66 1.50 6.09
CA ARG A 121 14.70 0.04 6.10
C ARG A 121 16.11 -0.49 6.35
N TRP A 122 17.13 0.03 5.66
CA TRP A 122 18.52 -0.38 5.89
C TRP A 122 18.97 -0.11 7.33
N VAL A 123 18.60 1.04 7.92
CA VAL A 123 18.90 1.36 9.32
C VAL A 123 18.21 0.37 10.26
N ALA A 124 16.91 0.13 10.07
CA ALA A 124 16.13 -0.81 10.88
C ALA A 124 16.65 -2.26 10.76
N GLU A 125 17.07 -2.69 9.56
CA GLU A 125 17.70 -4.00 9.33
C GLU A 125 18.97 -4.18 10.17
N LYS A 126 19.80 -3.13 10.28
CA LYS A 126 21.03 -3.16 11.09
C LYS A 126 20.76 -3.14 12.59
N LEU A 127 19.70 -2.46 13.02
CA LEU A 127 19.25 -2.42 14.42
C LEU A 127 18.58 -3.73 14.86
N GLY A 128 18.05 -4.52 13.92
CA GLY A 128 17.44 -5.82 14.19
C GLY A 128 16.05 -5.72 14.81
N THR A 129 15.63 -6.78 15.50
CA THR A 129 14.27 -6.93 16.05
C THR A 129 13.89 -5.82 17.04
N ASP A 130 14.86 -5.21 17.70
CA ASP A 130 14.65 -4.12 18.67
C ASP A 130 14.11 -2.84 18.01
N ALA A 131 14.17 -2.74 16.68
CA ALA A 131 13.59 -1.64 15.92
C ALA A 131 12.10 -1.84 15.60
N ALA A 132 11.54 -3.06 15.73
CA ALA A 132 10.20 -3.39 15.24
C ALA A 132 9.12 -2.43 15.78
N ASP A 133 9.03 -2.28 17.11
CA ASP A 133 8.01 -1.44 17.75
C ASP A 133 8.11 0.03 17.30
N LYS A 134 9.33 0.57 17.20
CA LYS A 134 9.57 1.94 16.74
C LYS A 134 9.12 2.13 15.28
N GLU A 135 9.37 1.15 14.42
CA GLU A 135 8.99 1.20 13.01
C GLU A 135 7.47 1.03 12.81
N LEU A 136 6.83 0.18 13.62
CA LEU A 136 5.38 0.03 13.64
C LEU A 136 4.70 1.32 14.13
N GLU A 137 5.22 1.96 15.18
CA GLU A 137 4.71 3.26 15.64
C GLU A 137 4.96 4.38 14.63
N PHE A 138 6.12 4.40 13.99
CA PHE A 138 6.43 5.36 12.93
C PHE A 138 5.44 5.22 11.75
N THR A 139 5.22 4.00 11.27
CA THR A 139 4.25 3.78 10.17
C THR A 139 2.83 4.10 10.60
N LYS A 140 2.44 3.83 11.86
CA LYS A 140 1.13 4.24 12.41
C LYS A 140 0.93 5.76 12.34
N LYS A 141 1.93 6.55 12.72
CA LYS A 141 1.90 8.03 12.62
C LYS A 141 1.77 8.54 11.19
N ILE A 142 2.44 7.91 10.23
CA ILE A 142 2.31 8.29 8.81
C ILE A 142 0.92 7.93 8.28
N LEU A 143 0.41 6.74 8.64
CA LEU A 143 -0.89 6.27 8.22
C LEU A 143 -2.04 7.06 8.85
N SER A 144 -1.87 7.63 10.05
CA SER A 144 -2.87 8.54 10.62
C SER A 144 -2.98 9.86 9.84
N ALA A 145 -1.93 10.27 9.12
CA ALA A 145 -1.96 11.46 8.26
C ALA A 145 -2.41 11.14 6.82
N ASP A 146 -2.00 9.98 6.29
CA ASP A 146 -2.42 9.46 4.97
C ASP A 146 -2.62 7.94 5.07
N ALA A 147 -3.86 7.51 5.33
CA ALA A 147 -4.21 6.10 5.55
C ALA A 147 -3.96 5.21 4.33
N LYS A 148 -3.70 5.79 3.15
CA LYS A 148 -3.42 5.08 1.91
C LYS A 148 -1.98 5.24 1.44
N HIS A 149 -1.09 5.70 2.33
CA HIS A 149 0.32 5.91 2.03
C HIS A 149 1.05 4.61 1.66
N TYR A 150 1.27 4.39 0.37
CA TYR A 150 1.76 3.12 -0.17
C TYR A 150 3.12 2.69 0.40
N HIS A 151 4.07 3.63 0.54
CA HIS A 151 5.39 3.31 1.11
C HIS A 151 5.31 2.92 2.58
N ALA A 152 4.37 3.49 3.34
CA ALA A 152 4.22 3.18 4.76
C ALA A 152 3.66 1.78 4.93
N TRP A 153 2.65 1.40 4.14
CA TRP A 153 2.13 0.03 4.09
C TRP A 153 3.19 -0.98 3.65
N SER A 154 3.94 -0.68 2.60
CA SER A 154 5.02 -1.55 2.14
C SER A 154 6.12 -1.72 3.19
N HIS A 155 6.50 -0.65 3.89
CA HIS A 155 7.48 -0.71 4.96
C HIS A 155 6.96 -1.49 6.16
N ARG A 156 5.72 -1.24 6.58
CA ARG A 156 5.07 -1.96 7.69
C ARG A 156 5.01 -3.46 7.44
N GLN A 157 4.62 -3.90 6.24
CA GLN A 157 4.64 -5.32 5.88
C GLN A 157 6.06 -5.92 5.91
N TRP A 158 7.06 -5.15 5.47
CA TRP A 158 8.45 -5.57 5.56
C TRP A 158 8.90 -5.72 7.03
N VAL A 159 8.59 -4.76 7.90
CA VAL A 159 8.92 -4.82 9.34
C VAL A 159 8.36 -6.10 9.95
N LEU A 160 7.08 -6.40 9.69
CA LEU A 160 6.44 -7.61 10.20
C LEU A 160 7.15 -8.88 9.73
N LEU A 161 7.51 -8.96 8.45
CA LEU A 161 8.18 -10.14 7.88
C LEU A 161 9.64 -10.30 8.37
N ALA A 162 10.36 -9.20 8.54
CA ALA A 162 11.81 -9.23 8.79
C ALA A 162 12.16 -9.11 10.27
N LEU A 163 11.40 -8.32 11.03
CA LEU A 163 11.69 -7.94 12.41
C LEU A 163 10.65 -8.46 13.42
N GLY A 164 9.43 -8.78 12.99
CA GLY A 164 8.35 -9.26 13.87
C GLY A 164 7.36 -8.15 14.28
N GLY A 165 6.76 -8.28 15.46
CA GLY A 165 5.70 -7.37 15.95
C GLY A 165 4.31 -7.70 15.40
N TRP A 166 3.98 -9.00 15.33
CA TRP A 166 2.72 -9.49 14.76
C TRP A 166 1.53 -9.43 15.72
N GLU A 167 1.80 -9.34 17.01
CA GLU A 167 0.87 -9.56 18.12
C GLU A 167 -0.36 -8.66 18.02
N ASP A 168 -0.16 -7.37 17.76
CA ASP A 168 -1.22 -6.36 17.75
C ASP A 168 -1.69 -5.99 16.32
N GLU A 169 -1.09 -6.57 15.28
CA GLU A 169 -1.30 -6.10 13.90
C GLU A 169 -2.73 -6.36 13.39
N LEU A 170 -3.34 -7.48 13.83
CA LEU A 170 -4.73 -7.79 13.45
C LEU A 170 -5.73 -6.85 14.13
N ASP A 171 -5.43 -6.42 15.36
CA ASP A 171 -6.24 -5.44 16.10
C ASP A 171 -6.04 -4.03 15.52
N TYR A 172 -4.82 -3.67 15.12
CA TYR A 172 -4.60 -2.44 14.37
C TYR A 172 -5.39 -2.40 13.05
N CYS A 173 -5.46 -3.53 12.32
CA CYS A 173 -6.33 -3.62 11.14
C CYS A 173 -7.82 -3.41 11.49
N ARG A 174 -8.26 -3.89 12.65
CA ARG A 174 -9.63 -3.69 13.14
C ARG A 174 -9.89 -2.22 13.45
N GLU A 175 -9.00 -1.55 14.20
CA GLU A 175 -9.09 -0.12 14.52
C GLU A 175 -9.26 0.72 13.25
N LEU A 176 -8.43 0.48 12.23
CA LEU A 176 -8.50 1.22 10.96
C LEU A 176 -9.79 0.98 10.18
N LEU A 177 -10.36 -0.23 10.26
CA LEU A 177 -11.61 -0.58 9.58
C LEU A 177 -12.85 -0.09 10.36
N GLU A 178 -12.75 0.07 11.67
CA GLU A 178 -13.75 0.75 12.49
C GLU A 178 -13.78 2.26 12.20
N GLU A 179 -12.63 2.87 11.91
CA GLU A 179 -12.53 4.26 11.48
C GLU A 179 -13.02 4.49 10.04
N ASP A 180 -12.53 3.67 9.09
CA ASP A 180 -12.94 3.71 7.68
C ASP A 180 -13.03 2.31 7.08
N ILE A 181 -14.25 1.77 7.06
CA ILE A 181 -14.52 0.46 6.46
C ILE A 181 -14.23 0.40 4.95
N PHE A 182 -14.15 1.54 4.25
CA PHE A 182 -13.81 1.64 2.83
C PHE A 182 -12.29 1.69 2.59
N ASN A 183 -11.47 1.59 3.64
CA ASN A 183 -10.02 1.55 3.50
C ASN A 183 -9.53 0.19 2.96
N ASN A 184 -9.43 0.09 1.63
CA ASN A 184 -8.91 -1.11 0.96
C ASN A 184 -7.48 -1.48 1.40
N SER A 185 -6.65 -0.51 1.80
CA SER A 185 -5.30 -0.82 2.30
C SER A 185 -5.35 -1.56 3.63
N ALA A 186 -6.28 -1.22 4.52
CA ALA A 186 -6.51 -1.94 5.77
C ALA A 186 -7.07 -3.36 5.52
N TRP A 187 -8.00 -3.53 4.57
CA TRP A 187 -8.45 -4.86 4.13
C TRP A 187 -7.31 -5.71 3.55
N ASN A 188 -6.45 -5.12 2.73
CA ASN A 188 -5.28 -5.79 2.20
C ASN A 188 -4.28 -6.16 3.31
N GLN A 189 -4.06 -5.27 4.28
CA GLN A 189 -3.22 -5.55 5.43
C GLN A 189 -3.80 -6.69 6.27
N ARG A 190 -5.11 -6.68 6.53
CA ARG A 190 -5.80 -7.77 7.24
C ARG A 190 -5.55 -9.11 6.55
N TYR A 191 -5.67 -9.16 5.22
CA TYR A 191 -5.41 -10.38 4.44
C TYR A 191 -3.94 -10.81 4.55
N PHE A 192 -3.01 -9.86 4.46
CA PHE A 192 -1.60 -10.10 4.67
C PHE A 192 -1.34 -10.71 6.05
N VAL A 193 -1.90 -10.14 7.12
CA VAL A 193 -1.72 -10.62 8.50
C VAL A 193 -2.23 -12.05 8.66
N ILE A 194 -3.47 -12.34 8.26
CA ILE A 194 -4.04 -13.68 8.43
C ILE A 194 -3.31 -14.74 7.60
N THR A 195 -2.63 -14.35 6.50
CA THR A 195 -1.95 -15.31 5.60
C THR A 195 -0.45 -15.41 5.84
N ARG A 196 0.18 -14.41 6.47
CA ARG A 196 1.64 -14.34 6.65
C ARG A 196 2.07 -14.40 8.11
N SER A 197 1.21 -14.03 9.05
CA SER A 197 1.54 -14.10 10.47
C SER A 197 1.86 -15.56 10.87
N PRO A 198 3.00 -15.81 11.54
CA PRO A 198 3.32 -17.13 12.06
C PRO A 198 2.42 -17.53 13.24
N LEU A 199 1.62 -16.60 13.79
CA LEU A 199 0.81 -16.80 15.00
C LEU A 199 -0.62 -17.29 14.72
N LEU A 200 -1.13 -17.08 13.50
CA LEU A 200 -2.57 -17.21 13.21
C LEU A 200 -2.96 -18.51 12.48
N GLY A 201 -1.99 -19.34 12.09
CA GLY A 201 -2.29 -20.63 11.41
C GLY A 201 -2.79 -20.50 9.97
N GLY A 202 -2.79 -19.30 9.38
CA GLY A 202 -3.14 -19.09 7.98
C GLY A 202 -4.65 -19.11 7.71
N LEU A 203 -5.01 -19.18 6.42
CA LEU A 203 -6.41 -19.21 5.99
C LEU A 203 -7.19 -20.40 6.57
N GLU A 204 -6.57 -21.55 6.76
CA GLU A 204 -7.27 -22.74 7.28
C GLU A 204 -7.84 -22.49 8.68
N ALA A 205 -7.05 -21.89 9.57
CA ALA A 205 -7.49 -21.58 10.92
C ALA A 205 -8.40 -20.34 11.00
N MET A 206 -8.16 -19.33 10.17
CA MET A 206 -8.83 -18.03 10.28
C MET A 206 -10.11 -17.90 9.45
N ARG A 207 -10.37 -18.81 8.49
CA ARG A 207 -11.44 -18.62 7.49
C ARG A 207 -12.81 -18.37 8.12
N GLU A 208 -13.23 -19.18 9.08
CA GLU A 208 -14.59 -19.09 9.64
C GLU A 208 -14.85 -17.73 10.32
N SER A 209 -13.93 -17.30 11.19
CA SER A 209 -14.04 -16.00 11.87
C SER A 209 -13.95 -14.83 10.88
N GLU A 210 -13.07 -14.92 9.88
CA GLU A 210 -12.90 -13.87 8.88
C GLU A 210 -14.07 -13.78 7.91
N VAL A 211 -14.68 -14.91 7.53
CA VAL A 211 -15.94 -14.92 6.76
C VAL A 211 -17.03 -14.23 7.58
N SER A 212 -17.17 -14.56 8.86
CA SER A 212 -18.19 -13.98 9.74
C SER A 212 -18.03 -12.46 9.87
N TYR A 213 -16.80 -11.99 10.15
CA TYR A 213 -16.47 -10.57 10.21
C TYR A 213 -16.76 -9.85 8.89
N THR A 214 -16.42 -10.46 7.76
CA THR A 214 -16.61 -9.86 6.44
C THR A 214 -18.09 -9.82 6.04
N VAL A 215 -18.88 -10.84 6.40
CA VAL A 215 -20.33 -10.86 6.21
C VAL A 215 -20.99 -9.69 6.95
N GLU A 216 -20.61 -9.43 8.19
CA GLU A 216 -21.11 -8.29 8.96
C GLU A 216 -20.77 -6.95 8.27
N ALA A 217 -19.51 -6.78 7.84
CA ALA A 217 -19.08 -5.58 7.12
C ALA A 217 -19.88 -5.35 5.82
N ILE A 218 -20.14 -6.40 5.05
CA ILE A 218 -20.91 -6.32 3.80
C ILE A 218 -22.38 -6.01 4.08
N LEU A 219 -22.99 -6.60 5.10
CA LEU A 219 -24.39 -6.33 5.44
C LEU A 219 -24.59 -4.88 5.89
N ALA A 220 -23.60 -4.30 6.58
CA ALA A 220 -23.61 -2.89 6.95
C ALA A 220 -23.40 -1.96 5.74
N HIS A 221 -22.48 -2.31 4.83
CA HIS A 221 -22.08 -1.49 3.68
C HIS A 221 -21.99 -2.32 2.39
N PRO A 222 -23.14 -2.72 1.79
CA PRO A 222 -23.15 -3.60 0.62
C PRO A 222 -22.51 -2.97 -0.63
N GLU A 223 -22.47 -1.64 -0.71
CA GLU A 223 -21.81 -0.86 -1.77
C GLU A 223 -20.27 -0.82 -1.66
N ASN A 224 -19.70 -1.27 -0.55
CA ASN A 224 -18.24 -1.29 -0.37
C ASN A 224 -17.63 -2.51 -1.06
N GLU A 225 -16.90 -2.31 -2.15
CA GLU A 225 -16.28 -3.39 -2.92
C GLU A 225 -15.22 -4.17 -2.11
N SER A 226 -14.49 -3.49 -1.21
CA SER A 226 -13.33 -4.05 -0.51
C SER A 226 -13.63 -5.35 0.25
N PRO A 227 -14.64 -5.42 1.14
CA PRO A 227 -14.97 -6.66 1.84
C PRO A 227 -15.49 -7.76 0.90
N TRP A 228 -16.17 -7.45 -0.21
CA TRP A 228 -16.53 -8.48 -1.20
C TRP A 228 -15.30 -9.13 -1.83
N ARG A 229 -14.27 -8.32 -2.15
CA ARG A 229 -12.99 -8.82 -2.67
C ARG A 229 -12.23 -9.61 -1.61
N TYR A 230 -12.24 -9.14 -0.38
CA TYR A 230 -11.64 -9.84 0.76
C TYR A 230 -12.28 -11.21 0.98
N LEU A 231 -13.62 -11.28 1.02
CA LEU A 231 -14.38 -12.52 1.19
C LEU A 231 -13.99 -13.56 0.15
N ARG A 232 -13.91 -13.17 -1.13
CA ARG A 232 -13.42 -14.07 -2.20
C ARG A 232 -11.97 -14.51 -1.98
N GLY A 233 -11.12 -13.60 -1.51
CA GLY A 233 -9.72 -13.86 -1.19
C GLY A 233 -9.52 -14.95 -0.14
N LEU A 234 -10.41 -15.06 0.85
CA LEU A 234 -10.33 -16.05 1.93
C LEU A 234 -10.34 -17.51 1.46
N TYR A 235 -10.80 -17.76 0.24
CA TYR A 235 -10.82 -19.10 -0.36
C TYR A 235 -9.59 -19.37 -1.24
N LYS A 236 -8.78 -18.36 -1.59
CA LYS A 236 -7.51 -18.51 -2.35
C LYS A 236 -7.59 -19.43 -3.59
N GLY A 237 -8.72 -19.40 -4.29
CA GLY A 237 -8.95 -20.25 -5.46
C GLY A 237 -9.46 -21.67 -5.16
N ASP A 238 -9.69 -22.02 -3.89
CA ASP A 238 -10.50 -23.17 -3.50
C ASP A 238 -11.98 -22.88 -3.76
N THR A 239 -12.32 -23.01 -5.04
CA THR A 239 -13.67 -22.77 -5.55
C THR A 239 -14.71 -23.69 -4.92
N GLN A 240 -14.34 -24.92 -4.54
CA GLN A 240 -15.29 -25.87 -3.96
C GLN A 240 -15.68 -25.45 -2.55
N SER A 241 -14.72 -25.08 -1.70
CA SER A 241 -15.05 -24.51 -0.39
C SER A 241 -15.85 -23.21 -0.51
N TRP A 242 -15.55 -22.37 -1.50
CA TRP A 242 -16.28 -21.13 -1.71
C TRP A 242 -17.76 -21.34 -2.10
N VAL A 243 -18.00 -22.25 -3.06
CA VAL A 243 -19.36 -22.58 -3.52
C VAL A 243 -20.19 -23.26 -2.44
N ASN A 244 -19.54 -24.09 -1.61
CA ASN A 244 -20.21 -24.83 -0.54
C ASN A 244 -20.38 -24.01 0.75
N ASP A 245 -19.82 -22.79 0.85
CA ASP A 245 -20.03 -21.93 2.01
C ASP A 245 -21.42 -21.28 1.94
N HIS A 246 -22.33 -21.82 2.75
CA HIS A 246 -23.70 -21.33 2.84
C HIS A 246 -23.81 -19.87 3.29
N GLN A 247 -22.87 -19.35 4.08
CA GLN A 247 -22.88 -17.96 4.53
C GLN A 247 -22.73 -17.00 3.35
N VAL A 248 -21.89 -17.35 2.37
CA VAL A 248 -21.68 -16.52 1.17
C VAL A 248 -22.93 -16.48 0.30
N SER A 249 -23.56 -17.62 0.07
CA SER A 249 -24.80 -17.69 -0.72
C SER A 249 -25.96 -16.93 -0.03
N LEU A 250 -26.12 -17.10 1.28
CA LEU A 250 -27.13 -16.41 2.08
C LEU A 250 -26.89 -14.90 2.13
N LEU A 251 -25.62 -14.47 2.24
CA LEU A 251 -25.23 -13.07 2.14
C LEU A 251 -25.69 -12.45 0.83
N CYS A 252 -25.44 -13.12 -0.30
CA CYS A 252 -25.89 -12.64 -1.61
C CYS A 252 -27.41 -12.45 -1.62
N LEU A 253 -28.19 -13.45 -1.14
CA LEU A 253 -29.65 -13.37 -1.09
C LEU A 253 -30.15 -12.22 -0.20
N ARG A 254 -29.54 -12.03 0.97
CA ARG A 254 -29.90 -10.94 1.90
C ARG A 254 -29.69 -9.58 1.25
N VAL A 255 -28.54 -9.36 0.62
CA VAL A 255 -28.24 -8.10 -0.07
C VAL A 255 -29.13 -7.90 -1.30
N LEU A 256 -29.37 -8.93 -2.10
CA LEU A 256 -30.26 -8.82 -3.27
C LEU A 256 -31.70 -8.46 -2.88
N ASN A 257 -32.19 -8.99 -1.76
CA ASN A 257 -33.52 -8.71 -1.24
C ASN A 257 -33.74 -7.25 -0.83
N THR A 258 -32.68 -6.47 -0.54
CA THR A 258 -32.83 -5.04 -0.24
C THR A 258 -33.19 -4.21 -1.46
N LYS A 259 -32.95 -4.73 -2.68
CA LYS A 259 -33.14 -4.05 -3.97
C LYS A 259 -32.36 -2.74 -4.09
N SER A 260 -31.29 -2.57 -3.31
CA SER A 260 -30.32 -1.48 -3.45
C SER A 260 -28.88 -2.00 -3.26
N ASN A 261 -27.89 -1.30 -3.84
CA ASN A 261 -26.45 -1.60 -3.67
C ASN A 261 -26.05 -3.07 -3.95
N PHE A 262 -26.79 -3.75 -4.82
CA PHE A 262 -26.67 -5.20 -5.02
C PHE A 262 -25.73 -5.62 -6.15
N VAL A 263 -25.00 -4.70 -6.78
CA VAL A 263 -24.11 -4.99 -7.92
C VAL A 263 -23.06 -6.04 -7.54
N PHE A 264 -22.42 -5.89 -6.37
CA PHE A 264 -21.42 -6.83 -5.90
C PHE A 264 -22.01 -8.17 -5.46
N ALA A 265 -23.24 -8.17 -4.92
CA ALA A 265 -23.98 -9.39 -4.62
C ALA A 265 -24.33 -10.17 -5.90
N LEU A 266 -24.82 -9.50 -6.94
CA LEU A 266 -25.07 -10.10 -8.26
C LEU A 266 -23.77 -10.64 -8.88
N SER A 267 -22.69 -9.86 -8.85
CA SER A 267 -21.39 -10.31 -9.36
C SER A 267 -20.86 -11.54 -8.60
N THR A 268 -21.06 -11.59 -7.29
CA THR A 268 -20.65 -12.73 -6.45
C THR A 268 -21.51 -13.96 -6.74
N LEU A 269 -22.83 -13.80 -6.79
CA LEU A 269 -23.77 -14.86 -7.16
C LEU A 269 -23.45 -15.43 -8.54
N LEU A 270 -23.16 -14.58 -9.53
CA LEU A 270 -22.76 -15.01 -10.87
C LEU A 270 -21.52 -15.90 -10.82
N ASP A 271 -20.49 -15.51 -10.08
CA ASP A 271 -19.27 -16.30 -9.94
C ASP A 271 -19.56 -17.65 -9.25
N LEU A 272 -20.41 -17.68 -8.21
CA LEU A 272 -20.84 -18.93 -7.57
C LEU A 272 -21.57 -19.87 -8.55
N LEU A 273 -22.53 -19.34 -9.33
CA LEU A 273 -23.25 -20.10 -10.36
C LEU A 273 -22.30 -20.67 -11.43
N CYS A 274 -21.36 -19.86 -11.90
CA CYS A 274 -20.33 -20.29 -12.87
C CYS A 274 -19.45 -21.42 -12.33
N HIS A 275 -19.34 -21.53 -11.00
CA HIS A 275 -18.54 -22.52 -10.32
C HIS A 275 -19.34 -23.73 -9.80
N GLY A 276 -20.62 -23.84 -10.16
CA GLY A 276 -21.44 -25.02 -9.93
C GLY A 276 -22.45 -24.90 -8.79
N LEU A 277 -22.62 -23.72 -8.18
CA LEU A 277 -23.69 -23.49 -7.22
C LEU A 277 -25.05 -23.84 -7.84
N GLN A 278 -25.80 -24.72 -7.18
CA GLN A 278 -27.17 -25.01 -7.56
C GLN A 278 -28.10 -23.95 -6.96
N PRO A 279 -28.76 -23.11 -7.78
CA PRO A 279 -29.58 -22.03 -7.24
C PRO A 279 -30.82 -22.55 -6.53
N SER A 280 -31.06 -22.05 -5.32
CA SER A 280 -32.33 -22.26 -4.61
C SER A 280 -33.50 -21.59 -5.34
N GLN A 281 -34.73 -21.99 -5.02
CA GLN A 281 -35.91 -21.32 -5.55
C GLN A 281 -35.94 -19.83 -5.15
N GLU A 282 -35.56 -19.53 -3.90
CA GLU A 282 -35.43 -18.15 -3.41
C GLU A 282 -34.44 -17.33 -4.26
N ALA A 283 -33.29 -17.89 -4.64
CA ALA A 283 -32.34 -17.19 -5.50
C ALA A 283 -32.95 -16.82 -6.86
N LYS A 284 -33.74 -17.72 -7.44
CA LYS A 284 -34.43 -17.48 -8.71
C LYS A 284 -35.48 -16.38 -8.55
N ASP A 285 -36.28 -16.44 -7.48
CA ASP A 285 -37.35 -15.49 -7.22
C ASP A 285 -36.81 -14.08 -6.97
N VAL A 286 -35.72 -13.96 -6.21
CA VAL A 286 -35.07 -12.67 -5.91
C VAL A 286 -34.46 -12.06 -7.16
N VAL A 287 -33.76 -12.83 -7.99
CA VAL A 287 -33.19 -12.33 -9.25
C VAL A 287 -34.31 -11.92 -10.22
N ALA A 288 -35.37 -12.71 -10.36
CA ALA A 288 -36.53 -12.37 -11.18
C ALA A 288 -37.21 -11.07 -10.72
N ALA A 289 -37.26 -10.82 -9.40
CA ALA A 289 -37.80 -9.57 -8.85
C ALA A 289 -36.94 -8.32 -9.14
N LEU A 290 -35.68 -8.50 -9.56
CA LEU A 290 -34.78 -7.43 -9.99
C LEU A 290 -34.79 -7.21 -11.50
N GLU A 291 -35.39 -8.11 -12.28
CA GLU A 291 -35.54 -7.94 -13.72
C GLU A 291 -36.47 -6.75 -14.03
N MET A 292 -36.01 -5.84 -14.91
CA MET A 292 -36.81 -4.70 -15.32
C MET A 292 -37.91 -5.17 -16.29
N SER A 293 -39.16 -4.80 -16.00
CA SER A 293 -40.34 -5.23 -16.76
C SER A 293 -40.20 -4.92 -18.26
N GLY A 294 -40.22 -5.95 -19.11
CA GLY A 294 -40.49 -5.80 -20.55
C GLY A 294 -39.50 -6.43 -21.52
N THR A 295 -38.44 -7.12 -21.07
CA THR A 295 -37.46 -7.70 -22.00
C THR A 295 -37.03 -9.11 -21.59
N VAL A 296 -37.28 -10.03 -22.52
CA VAL A 296 -36.80 -11.42 -22.62
C VAL A 296 -37.69 -12.49 -21.96
N GLU A 297 -37.99 -13.54 -22.74
CA GLU A 297 -38.51 -14.81 -22.23
C GLU A 297 -37.62 -15.27 -21.06
N PRO A 298 -38.17 -15.85 -19.97
CA PRO A 298 -37.36 -16.33 -18.87
C PRO A 298 -36.32 -17.32 -19.40
N ASP A 299 -35.07 -16.87 -19.51
CA ASP A 299 -33.95 -17.72 -19.87
C ASP A 299 -33.84 -18.73 -18.73
N SER A 300 -33.95 -20.03 -19.02
CA SER A 300 -33.95 -21.07 -17.96
C SER A 300 -32.66 -21.08 -17.11
N ASP A 301 -31.64 -20.36 -17.56
CA ASP A 301 -30.34 -20.21 -16.92
C ASP A 301 -30.24 -18.90 -16.14
N LEU A 302 -30.26 -19.02 -14.81
CA LEU A 302 -30.15 -17.91 -13.86
C LEU A 302 -28.89 -17.05 -14.07
N ALA A 303 -27.77 -17.64 -14.51
CA ALA A 303 -26.52 -16.90 -14.71
C ALA A 303 -26.63 -15.89 -15.86
N LYS A 304 -27.42 -16.20 -16.90
CA LYS A 304 -27.69 -15.29 -18.01
C LYS A 304 -28.60 -14.13 -17.59
N SER A 305 -29.61 -14.39 -16.75
CA SER A 305 -30.44 -13.33 -16.14
C SER A 305 -29.60 -12.40 -15.29
N VAL A 306 -28.72 -12.93 -14.43
CA VAL A 306 -27.81 -12.10 -13.62
C VAL A 306 -26.90 -11.23 -14.49
N CYS A 307 -26.29 -11.78 -15.56
CA CYS A 307 -25.50 -10.99 -16.50
C CYS A 307 -26.31 -9.87 -17.16
N PHE A 308 -27.56 -10.15 -17.54
CA PHE A 308 -28.45 -9.16 -18.15
C PHE A 308 -28.78 -8.01 -17.19
N ILE A 309 -29.10 -8.31 -15.93
CA ILE A 309 -29.34 -7.28 -14.91
C ILE A 309 -28.08 -6.43 -14.71
N LEU A 310 -26.91 -7.08 -14.54
CA LEU A 310 -25.62 -6.41 -14.37
C LEU A 310 -25.26 -5.47 -15.52
N GLU A 311 -25.60 -5.82 -16.76
CA GLU A 311 -25.41 -4.93 -17.91
C GLU A 311 -26.10 -3.57 -17.74
N HIS A 312 -27.27 -3.54 -17.09
CA HIS A 312 -28.08 -2.34 -16.89
C HIS A 312 -27.72 -1.59 -15.61
N VAL A 313 -27.49 -2.30 -14.51
CA VAL A 313 -27.22 -1.68 -13.20
C VAL A 313 -25.77 -1.26 -13.00
N ASP A 314 -24.86 -1.70 -13.87
CA ASP A 314 -23.43 -1.40 -13.83
C ASP A 314 -22.92 -0.97 -15.23
N PRO A 315 -23.41 0.17 -15.75
CA PRO A 315 -23.25 0.55 -17.16
C PRO A 315 -21.79 0.77 -17.57
N ILE A 316 -20.92 1.17 -16.64
CA ILE A 316 -19.48 1.32 -16.90
C ILE A 316 -18.82 -0.01 -17.32
N ARG A 317 -19.35 -1.15 -16.84
CA ARG A 317 -18.90 -2.51 -17.15
C ARG A 317 -19.88 -3.26 -18.06
N ALA A 318 -20.84 -2.60 -18.72
CA ALA A 318 -21.80 -3.25 -19.61
C ALA A 318 -21.14 -4.13 -20.69
N ASN A 319 -20.05 -3.65 -21.31
CA ASN A 319 -19.29 -4.44 -22.28
C ASN A 319 -18.66 -5.71 -21.64
N TYR A 320 -18.20 -5.61 -20.41
CA TYR A 320 -17.68 -6.74 -19.65
C TYR A 320 -18.79 -7.75 -19.33
N TRP A 321 -19.98 -7.30 -18.94
CA TRP A 321 -21.10 -8.20 -18.64
C TRP A 321 -21.65 -8.91 -19.88
N ARG A 322 -21.72 -8.22 -21.04
CA ARG A 322 -22.03 -8.87 -22.33
C ARG A 322 -21.00 -9.93 -22.69
N TRP A 323 -19.71 -9.60 -22.55
CA TRP A 323 -18.64 -10.56 -22.76
C TRP A 323 -18.75 -11.74 -21.79
N ARG A 324 -19.00 -11.50 -20.50
CA ARG A 324 -19.16 -12.54 -19.47
C ARG A 324 -20.32 -13.47 -19.79
N LYS A 325 -21.48 -12.93 -20.21
CA LYS A 325 -22.64 -13.70 -20.68
C LYS A 325 -22.28 -14.63 -21.84
N SER A 326 -21.48 -14.14 -22.81
CA SER A 326 -21.02 -14.95 -23.96
C SER A 326 -20.05 -16.09 -23.59
N LYS A 327 -19.48 -16.06 -22.38
CA LYS A 327 -18.54 -17.06 -21.86
C LYS A 327 -19.18 -18.06 -20.90
N LEU A 328 -20.47 -17.93 -20.60
CA LEU A 328 -21.19 -18.92 -19.81
C LEU A 328 -21.21 -20.26 -20.57
N PRO A 329 -21.02 -21.40 -19.88
CA PRO A 329 -21.18 -22.71 -20.51
C PRO A 329 -22.59 -22.81 -21.08
N HIS A 330 -22.72 -23.35 -22.29
CA HIS A 330 -24.06 -23.56 -22.87
C HIS A 330 -24.73 -24.65 -22.04
N ALA A 331 -25.94 -24.38 -21.54
CA ALA A 331 -26.77 -25.42 -20.95
C ALA A 331 -26.96 -26.52 -22.01
N THR A 332 -26.34 -27.68 -21.79
CA THR A 332 -26.56 -28.90 -22.58
C THR A 332 -27.92 -29.50 -22.30
#